data_AF-A0A2N6FBI1-F1
#
_entry.id   AF-A0A2N6FBI1-F1
#
_cell.length_a   1.000
_cell.length_b   1.000
_cell.length_c   1.000
_cell.angle_alpha   90.00
_cell.angle_beta   90.00
_cell.angle_gamma   90.00
#
_symmetry.space_group_name_H-M   'P 1'
#
loop_
_entity.id
_entity.type
_entity.pdbx_description
1 polymer ?
#
loop_
_entity_poly.entity_id
_entity_poly.type
_entity_poly.pdbx_seq_one_letter_code
_entity_poly.pdbx_strand_id
1 'polypeptide(L)'
;MGLFSKLGGKDYPALSSDSAAAEQLANMQAGLKDLIEEIPDKLEVIPGNDSAYVFIGKPPKKFGVAWVDDEGHVGKLHTLVAEQGVQPAVVQGISEELRVAYEKNQAAERFKTDIEGKEVVVTPCAELRNDVAEIIGKVLN
;
A
#
# COMPACT_ATOMS: atom_id res chain seq x y z
N MET A 1 -3.26 -12.36 -30.19
CA MET A 1 -3.67 -11.85 -28.87
C MET A 1 -2.40 -11.73 -28.04
N GLY A 2 -1.96 -10.64 -27.44
CA GLY A 2 -2.44 -9.28 -27.23
C GLY A 2 -1.33 -8.67 -26.38
N LEU A 3 -0.79 -7.53 -26.82
CA LEU A 3 0.45 -6.95 -26.31
C LEU A 3 0.25 -6.34 -24.92
N PHE A 4 0.55 -7.08 -23.85
CA PHE A 4 0.82 -6.48 -22.54
C PHE A 4 2.31 -6.29 -22.38
N SER A 5 2.75 -5.23 -23.05
CA SER A 5 4.09 -4.67 -23.00
C SER A 5 4.52 -4.41 -21.56
N LYS A 6 5.59 -5.10 -21.16
CA LYS A 6 6.61 -4.71 -20.18
C LYS A 6 6.55 -3.22 -19.81
N LEU A 7 5.77 -2.86 -18.80
CA LEU A 7 5.69 -1.51 -18.22
C LEU A 7 6.50 -1.43 -16.92
N GLY A 8 7.80 -1.63 -17.05
CA GLY A 8 8.83 -1.09 -16.15
C GLY A 8 8.66 -1.38 -14.64
N GLY A 9 8.24 -2.59 -14.28
CA GLY A 9 8.26 -3.11 -12.90
C GLY A 9 8.98 -4.45 -12.90
N LYS A 10 9.53 -4.88 -11.74
CA LYS A 10 10.04 -6.25 -11.60
C LYS A 10 8.93 -7.23 -12.02
N ASP A 11 9.29 -8.27 -12.76
CA ASP A 11 8.38 -9.36 -13.12
C ASP A 11 8.10 -10.18 -11.86
N TYR A 12 7.05 -9.80 -11.14
CA TYR A 12 6.56 -10.54 -9.98
C TYR A 12 5.60 -11.64 -10.45
N PRO A 13 5.57 -12.80 -9.78
CA PRO A 13 4.58 -13.84 -10.04
C PRO A 13 3.14 -13.30 -9.85
N ALA A 14 2.18 -13.90 -10.55
CA ALA A 14 0.77 -13.61 -10.33
C ALA A 14 0.34 -14.04 -8.93
N LEU A 15 -0.55 -13.27 -8.29
CA LEU A 15 -1.16 -13.64 -7.03
C LEU A 15 -2.10 -14.83 -7.25
N SER A 16 -1.98 -15.86 -6.41
CA SER A 16 -2.90 -16.99 -6.44
C SER A 16 -4.26 -16.59 -5.86
N SER A 17 -5.36 -16.94 -6.54
CA SER A 17 -6.73 -16.71 -6.07
C SER A 17 -7.05 -17.40 -4.75
N ASP A 18 -6.34 -18.48 -4.45
CA ASP A 18 -6.57 -19.30 -3.26
C ASP A 18 -5.65 -18.88 -2.08
N SER A 19 -4.94 -17.76 -2.23
CA SER A 19 -4.06 -17.24 -1.18
C SER A 19 -4.84 -16.36 -0.19
N ALA A 20 -4.41 -16.36 1.07
CA ALA A 20 -4.97 -15.48 2.10
C ALA A 20 -4.91 -13.99 1.69
N ALA A 21 -3.87 -13.60 0.95
CA ALA A 21 -3.73 -12.25 0.43
C ALA A 21 -4.82 -11.90 -0.60
N ALA A 22 -5.25 -12.85 -1.44
CA ALA A 22 -6.34 -12.64 -2.38
C ALA A 22 -7.68 -12.45 -1.65
N GLU A 23 -7.93 -13.23 -0.60
CA GLU A 23 -9.12 -13.08 0.26
C GLU A 23 -9.13 -11.73 0.98
N GLN A 24 -8.00 -11.32 1.55
CA GLN A 24 -7.86 -10.01 2.21
C GLN A 24 -8.12 -8.84 1.23
N LEU A 25 -7.60 -8.93 0.01
CA LEU A 25 -7.86 -7.92 -1.04
C LEU A 25 -9.33 -7.89 -1.45
N ALA A 26 -10.01 -9.05 -1.52
CA ALA A 26 -11.42 -9.12 -1.87
C ALA A 26 -12.30 -8.43 -0.81
N ASN A 27 -11.97 -8.60 0.47
CA ASN A 27 -12.70 -7.94 1.56
C ASN A 27 -12.58 -6.41 1.51
N MET A 28 -11.46 -5.90 0.98
CA MET A 28 -11.17 -4.45 0.90
C MET A 28 -11.32 -3.90 -0.51
N GLN A 29 -11.96 -4.65 -1.41
CA GLN A 29 -12.02 -4.32 -2.84
C GLN A 29 -12.66 -2.96 -3.10
N ALA A 30 -13.69 -2.58 -2.32
CA ALA A 30 -14.37 -1.29 -2.48
C ALA A 30 -13.42 -0.10 -2.24
N GLY A 31 -12.75 -0.05 -1.10
CA GLY A 31 -11.81 1.04 -0.81
C GLY A 31 -10.55 1.02 -1.69
N LEU A 32 -10.08 -0.18 -2.09
CA LEU A 32 -8.98 -0.31 -3.05
C LEU A 32 -9.37 0.22 -4.43
N LYS A 33 -10.61 -0.02 -4.87
CA LYS A 33 -11.16 0.50 -6.12
C LYS A 33 -11.15 2.03 -6.12
N ASP A 34 -11.64 2.67 -5.06
CA ASP A 34 -11.64 4.13 -4.94
C ASP A 34 -10.20 4.70 -5.05
N LEU A 35 -9.23 4.06 -4.39
CA LEU A 35 -7.82 4.43 -4.50
C LEU A 35 -7.27 4.25 -5.93
N ILE A 36 -7.66 3.18 -6.62
CA ILE A 36 -7.20 2.87 -7.98
C ILE A 36 -7.72 3.89 -8.99
N GLU A 37 -8.98 4.28 -8.87
CA GLU A 37 -9.62 5.26 -9.75
C GLU A 37 -9.05 6.67 -9.53
N GLU A 38 -8.76 7.03 -8.28
CA GLU A 38 -8.23 8.36 -7.96
C GLU A 38 -6.73 8.51 -8.27
N ILE A 39 -5.94 7.45 -8.04
CA ILE A 39 -4.48 7.56 -8.03
C ILE A 39 -3.92 7.03 -9.36
N PRO A 40 -3.26 7.85 -10.19
CA PRO A 40 -2.66 7.37 -11.44
C PRO A 40 -1.35 6.60 -11.23
N ASP A 41 -0.66 6.82 -10.10
CA ASP A 41 0.62 6.22 -9.79
C ASP A 41 0.53 4.70 -9.51
N LYS A 42 1.69 4.03 -9.53
CA LYS A 42 1.80 2.60 -9.17
C LYS A 42 1.38 2.38 -7.72
N LEU A 43 0.66 1.30 -7.47
CA LEU A 43 0.19 0.92 -6.14
C LEU A 43 0.85 -0.39 -5.70
N GLU A 44 1.35 -0.40 -4.48
CA GLU A 44 1.81 -1.61 -3.78
C GLU A 44 0.97 -1.77 -2.51
N VAL A 45 0.19 -2.85 -2.45
CA VAL A 45 -0.74 -3.15 -1.35
C VAL A 45 -0.11 -4.18 -0.43
N ILE A 46 -0.17 -3.90 0.87
CA ILE A 46 0.19 -4.82 1.95
C ILE A 46 -1.12 -5.23 2.60
N PRO A 47 -1.65 -6.40 2.26
CA PRO A 47 -2.93 -6.85 2.75
C PRO A 47 -2.84 -7.23 4.23
N GLY A 48 -3.95 -7.09 4.93
CA GLY A 48 -4.12 -7.48 6.33
C GLY A 48 -5.58 -7.85 6.60
N ASN A 49 -5.87 -8.34 7.80
CA ASN A 49 -7.24 -8.74 8.16
C ASN A 49 -8.12 -7.52 8.45
N ASP A 50 -7.60 -6.56 9.22
CA ASP A 50 -8.37 -5.38 9.67
C ASP A 50 -8.08 -4.14 8.83
N SER A 51 -6.92 -4.11 8.17
CA SER A 51 -6.52 -2.99 7.32
C SER A 51 -5.53 -3.43 6.25
N ALA A 52 -5.63 -2.82 5.07
CA ALA A 52 -4.63 -2.89 4.03
C ALA A 52 -3.91 -1.55 3.91
N TYR A 53 -2.58 -1.59 3.86
CA TYR A 53 -1.78 -0.40 3.62
C TYR A 53 -1.35 -0.35 2.16
N VAL A 54 -1.37 0.85 1.57
CA VAL A 54 -1.09 1.06 0.15
C VAL A 54 0.04 2.07 0.02
N PHE A 55 1.18 1.62 -0.48
CA PHE A 55 2.24 2.49 -0.94
C PHE A 55 1.94 2.98 -2.35
N ILE A 56 2.00 4.29 -2.53
CA ILE A 56 1.69 4.98 -3.78
C ILE A 56 2.99 5.50 -4.39
N GLY A 57 3.31 5.15 -5.63
CA GLY A 57 4.48 5.65 -6.36
C GLY A 57 5.64 4.65 -6.41
N LYS A 58 6.84 5.07 -5.97
CA LYS A 58 8.10 4.32 -6.09
C LYS A 58 8.82 4.25 -4.74
N PRO A 59 8.32 3.45 -3.78
CA PRO A 59 9.03 3.19 -2.54
C PRO A 59 10.40 2.49 -2.82
N PRO A 60 11.45 2.76 -2.02
CA PRO A 60 11.50 3.66 -0.87
C PRO A 60 11.80 5.14 -1.25
N LYS A 61 11.87 5.51 -2.53
CA LYS A 61 12.39 6.83 -2.96
C LYS A 61 11.36 7.96 -2.92
N LYS A 62 10.24 7.79 -3.63
CA LYS A 62 9.18 8.80 -3.74
C LYS A 62 7.86 8.07 -3.61
N PHE A 63 7.26 8.15 -2.44
CA PHE A 63 6.03 7.44 -2.18
C PHE A 63 5.09 8.25 -1.28
N GLY A 64 3.79 7.99 -1.45
CA GLY A 64 2.77 8.29 -0.47
C GLY A 64 2.32 7.01 0.22
N VAL A 65 1.59 7.15 1.32
CA VAL A 65 0.93 6.03 2.00
C VAL A 65 -0.55 6.34 2.17
N ALA A 66 -1.38 5.36 1.82
CA ALA A 66 -2.80 5.31 2.12
C ALA A 66 -3.11 4.00 2.85
N TRP A 67 -4.30 3.88 3.41
CA TRP A 67 -4.81 2.64 3.96
C TRP A 67 -6.30 2.52 3.70
N VAL A 68 -6.77 1.28 3.69
CA VAL A 68 -8.18 0.92 3.67
C VAL A 68 -8.44 0.16 4.95
N ASP A 69 -9.40 0.61 5.76
CA ASP A 69 -9.83 -0.13 6.95
C ASP A 69 -10.87 -1.22 6.59
N ASP A 70 -11.29 -1.98 7.58
CA ASP A 70 -12.27 -3.07 7.47
C ASP A 70 -13.67 -2.59 7.11
N GLU A 71 -14.00 -1.32 7.40
CA GLU A 71 -15.23 -0.66 6.97
C GLU A 71 -15.15 -0.19 5.51
N GLY A 72 -13.96 -0.26 4.90
CA GLY A 72 -13.70 0.17 3.52
C GLY A 72 -13.39 1.66 3.38
N HIS A 73 -13.19 2.39 4.48
CA HIS A 73 -12.81 3.79 4.43
C HIS A 73 -11.35 3.95 4.02
N VAL A 74 -11.13 4.91 3.12
CA VAL A 74 -9.80 5.23 2.60
C VAL A 74 -9.20 6.37 3.41
N GLY A 75 -8.12 6.08 4.13
CA GLY A 75 -7.27 7.08 4.77
C GLY A 75 -6.01 7.38 3.95
N LYS A 76 -5.55 8.63 3.98
CA LYS A 76 -4.30 9.05 3.31
C LYS A 76 -3.42 9.79 4.29
N LEU A 77 -2.16 9.41 4.37
CA LEU A 77 -1.23 10.00 5.35
C LEU A 77 -1.10 11.51 5.16
N HIS A 78 -1.00 11.98 3.91
CA HIS A 78 -0.85 13.40 3.63
C HIS A 78 -2.07 14.23 4.06
N THR A 79 -3.28 13.67 3.93
CA THR A 79 -4.52 14.30 4.39
C THR A 79 -4.55 14.33 5.92
N LEU A 80 -4.24 13.18 6.55
CA LEU A 80 -4.22 13.07 8.01
C LEU A 80 -3.26 14.07 8.65
N VAL A 81 -2.03 14.17 8.16
CA VAL A 81 -1.04 15.11 8.72
C VAL A 81 -1.43 16.57 8.50
N ALA A 82 -2.13 16.88 7.41
CA ALA A 82 -2.63 18.22 7.14
C ALA A 82 -3.79 18.60 8.07
N GLU A 83 -4.73 17.68 8.30
CA GLU A 83 -5.89 17.86 9.19
C GLU A 83 -5.48 18.00 10.65
N GLN A 84 -4.49 17.19 11.08
CA GLN A 84 -3.95 17.23 12.44
C GLN A 84 -2.97 18.39 12.68
N GLY A 85 -2.66 19.19 11.65
CA GLY A 85 -1.70 20.30 11.77
C GLY A 85 -0.30 19.85 12.17
N VAL A 86 0.10 18.63 11.78
CA VAL A 86 1.37 18.03 12.16
C VAL A 86 2.52 18.86 11.60
N GLN A 87 3.51 19.15 12.45
CA GLN A 87 4.66 19.96 12.03
C GLN A 87 5.44 19.27 10.90
N PRO A 88 5.97 20.01 9.92
CA PRO A 88 6.71 19.44 8.79
C PRO A 88 7.88 18.54 9.21
N ALA A 89 8.58 18.85 10.30
CA ALA A 89 9.66 18.02 10.83
C ALA A 89 9.18 16.65 11.30
N VAL A 90 7.99 16.57 11.89
CA VAL A 90 7.38 15.30 12.32
C VAL A 90 6.93 14.49 11.10
N VAL A 91 6.34 15.14 10.09
CA VAL A 91 5.99 14.48 8.81
C VAL A 91 7.22 13.89 8.12
N GLN A 92 8.36 14.59 8.16
CA GLN A 92 9.64 14.08 7.65
C GLN A 92 10.12 12.85 8.44
N GLY A 93 10.03 12.88 9.78
CA GLY A 93 10.35 11.73 10.63
C GLY A 93 9.50 10.50 10.32
N ILE A 94 8.18 10.67 10.21
CA ILE A 94 7.24 9.60 9.83
C ILE A 94 7.57 9.03 8.45
N SER A 95 7.84 9.90 7.47
CA SER A 95 8.21 9.48 6.12
C SER A 95 9.49 8.66 6.11
N GLU A 96 10.46 9.02 6.94
CA GLU A 96 11.72 8.30 7.10
C GLU A 96 11.53 6.95 7.80
N GLU A 97 10.70 6.88 8.86
CA GLU A 97 10.36 5.60 9.51
C GLU A 97 9.68 4.63 8.53
N LEU A 98 8.73 5.12 7.72
CA LEU A 98 8.07 4.32 6.67
C LEU A 98 9.07 3.85 5.62
N ARG A 99 10.03 4.71 5.26
CA ARG A 99 11.12 4.36 4.33
C ARG A 99 11.95 3.21 4.90
N VAL A 100 12.37 3.30 6.16
CA VAL A 100 13.18 2.29 6.84
C VAL A 100 12.41 0.98 6.97
N ALA A 101 11.13 1.01 7.33
CA ALA A 101 10.27 -0.18 7.41
C ALA A 101 10.16 -0.89 6.05
N TYR A 102 9.94 -0.12 4.98
CA TYR A 102 9.92 -0.66 3.62
C TYR A 102 11.27 -1.28 3.22
N GLU A 103 12.38 -0.60 3.53
CA GLU A 103 13.73 -1.08 3.22
C GLU A 103 14.07 -2.39 3.92
N LYS A 104 13.74 -2.51 5.21
CA LYS A 104 13.89 -3.72 6.00
C LYS A 104 13.19 -4.93 5.36
N ASN A 105 12.05 -4.69 4.74
CA ASN A 105 11.20 -5.71 4.13
C ASN A 105 11.32 -5.77 2.58
N GLN A 106 12.40 -5.25 2.00
CA GLN A 106 12.61 -5.32 0.54
C GLN A 106 12.78 -6.73 0.01
N ALA A 107 13.23 -7.67 0.84
CA ALA A 107 13.37 -9.07 0.47
C ALA A 107 12.05 -9.86 0.51
N ALA A 108 10.96 -9.25 0.99
CA ALA A 108 9.65 -9.90 1.05
C ALA A 108 9.14 -10.33 -0.33
N GLU A 109 8.40 -11.43 -0.35
CA GLU A 109 7.72 -11.91 -1.55
C GLU A 109 6.72 -10.88 -2.04
N ARG A 110 6.66 -10.75 -3.36
CA ARG A 110 5.78 -9.80 -4.04
C ARG A 110 5.11 -10.49 -5.19
N PHE A 111 3.85 -10.16 -5.36
CA PHE A 111 2.99 -10.70 -6.39
C PHE A 111 2.38 -9.56 -7.19
N LYS A 112 1.80 -9.89 -8.34
CA LYS A 112 1.01 -8.97 -9.14
C LYS A 112 -0.41 -9.48 -9.25
N THR A 113 -1.36 -8.57 -9.19
CA THR A 113 -2.75 -8.83 -9.53
C THR A 113 -3.30 -7.66 -10.33
N ASP A 114 -4.39 -7.90 -11.04
CA ASP A 114 -5.19 -6.85 -11.66
C ASP A 114 -6.36 -6.52 -10.72
N ILE A 115 -6.61 -5.23 -10.51
CA ILE A 115 -7.81 -4.75 -9.84
C ILE A 115 -8.37 -3.63 -10.72
N GLU A 116 -9.60 -3.80 -11.21
CA GLU A 116 -10.29 -2.87 -12.11
C GLU A 116 -9.45 -2.47 -13.36
N GLY A 117 -8.68 -3.39 -13.93
CA GLY A 117 -7.85 -3.14 -15.11
C GLY A 117 -6.52 -2.43 -14.83
N LYS A 118 -6.16 -2.25 -13.55
CA LYS A 118 -4.89 -1.70 -13.12
C LYS A 118 -4.02 -2.77 -12.47
N GLU A 119 -2.76 -2.87 -12.93
CA GLU A 119 -1.75 -3.72 -12.30
C GLU A 119 -1.38 -3.17 -10.92
N VAL A 120 -1.53 -4.00 -9.90
CA VAL A 120 -1.20 -3.71 -8.50
C VAL A 120 -0.18 -4.74 -8.00
N VAL A 121 0.83 -4.26 -7.27
CA VAL A 121 1.78 -5.14 -6.58
C VAL A 121 1.23 -5.48 -5.21
N VAL A 122 1.33 -6.74 -4.81
CA VAL A 122 0.84 -7.23 -3.51
C VAL A 122 2.01 -7.79 -2.72
N THR A 123 2.22 -7.26 -1.52
CA THR A 123 3.32 -7.64 -0.63
C THR A 123 2.72 -8.19 0.67
N PRO A 124 2.39 -9.50 0.72
CA PRO A 124 1.80 -10.14 1.91
C PRO A 124 2.86 -10.32 2.99
N CYS A 125 3.19 -9.22 3.68
CA CYS A 125 4.23 -9.16 4.69
C CYS A 125 3.65 -8.59 5.98
N ALA A 126 3.36 -9.46 6.95
CA ALA A 126 2.80 -9.08 8.23
C ALA A 126 3.74 -8.16 9.03
N GLU A 127 5.06 -8.35 8.91
CA GLU A 127 6.05 -7.50 9.56
C GLU A 127 5.98 -6.05 9.03
N LEU A 128 6.03 -5.89 7.70
CA LEU A 128 5.87 -4.57 7.08
C LEU A 128 4.52 -3.94 7.42
N ARG A 129 3.44 -4.74 7.44
CA ARG A 129 2.11 -4.26 7.83
C ARG A 129 2.12 -3.67 9.24
N ASN A 130 2.67 -4.40 10.20
CA ASN A 130 2.70 -3.99 11.59
C ASN A 130 3.60 -2.77 11.82
N ASP A 131 4.76 -2.71 11.16
CA ASP A 131 5.63 -1.54 11.20
C ASP A 131 4.89 -0.29 10.69
N VAL A 132 4.21 -0.40 9.55
CA VAL A 132 3.43 0.72 8.97
C VAL A 132 2.26 1.12 9.87
N ALA A 133 1.56 0.15 10.45
CA ALA A 133 0.45 0.40 11.37
C ALA A 133 0.91 1.15 12.63
N GLU A 134 2.03 0.74 13.21
CA GLU A 134 2.62 1.41 14.38
C GLU A 134 3.00 2.86 14.05
N ILE A 135 3.67 3.07 12.90
CA ILE A 135 4.12 4.40 12.48
C ILE A 135 2.94 5.34 12.23
N ILE A 136 1.89 4.90 11.53
CA ILE A 136 0.67 5.70 11.32
C ILE A 136 -0.07 5.92 12.64
N GLY A 137 -0.10 4.92 13.51
CA GLY A 137 -0.70 5.01 14.85
C GLY A 137 -0.11 6.14 15.70
N LYS A 138 1.17 6.49 15.52
CA LYS A 138 1.79 7.65 16.20
C LYS A 138 1.22 9.01 15.78
N VAL A 139 0.54 9.07 14.63
CA VAL A 139 -0.09 10.30 14.10
C VAL A 139 -1.55 10.41 14.55
N LEU A 140 -2.20 9.26 14.76
CA LEU A 140 -3.60 9.19 15.15
C LEU A 140 -3.81 9.42 16.66
N ASN A 141 -2.77 9.28 17.48
CA ASN A 141 -2.78 9.46 18.94
C ASN A 141 -2.11 10.77 19.36
#